data_AF-A0A950QTW8-F1
#
_entry.id   AF-A0A950QTW8-F1
#
_cell.length_a   1.000
_cell.length_b   1.000
_cell.length_c   1.000
_cell.angle_alpha   90.00
_cell.angle_beta   90.00
_cell.angle_gamma   90.00
#
_symmetry.space_group_name_H-M   'P 1'
#
loop_
_entity.id
_entity.type
_entity.pdbx_description
1 polymer ?
#
loop_
_entity_poly.entity_id
_entity_poly.type
_entity_poly.pdbx_seq_one_letter_code
_entity_poly.pdbx_strand_id
1 'polypeptide(L)' 'MSTSVKHHSPGFLAIVHDAKRRIREVNIEEYKRMVAAGEAGQLVDVRENHEWEAAHAAGAVHLSKGIIER' A
#
# COMPACT_ATOMS: atom_id res chain seq x y z
N MET A 1 0.45 -12.02 13.30
CA MET A 1 1.84 -12.19 12.83
C MET A 1 2.51 -10.82 12.91
N SER A 2 3.44 -10.64 13.84
CA SER A 2 4.19 -9.38 13.98
C SER A 2 5.24 -9.32 12.86
N THR A 3 5.11 -8.38 11.93
CA THR A 3 6.14 -8.10 10.92
C THR A 3 7.42 -7.63 11.59
N SER A 4 8.56 -8.19 11.20
CA SER A 4 9.88 -7.74 11.65
C SER A 4 10.03 -6.23 11.44
N VAL A 5 10.50 -5.50 12.45
CA VAL A 5 10.72 -4.05 12.35
C VAL A 5 11.78 -3.80 11.29
N LYS A 6 11.38 -3.28 10.13
CA LYS A 6 12.32 -2.87 9.09
C LYS A 6 12.96 -1.55 9.52
N HIS A 7 14.27 -1.55 9.70
CA HIS A 7 15.03 -0.33 9.95
C HIS A 7 15.21 0.43 8.63
N HIS A 8 14.54 1.57 8.53
CA HIS A 8 14.63 2.44 7.37
C HIS A 8 15.63 3.59 7.62
N SER A 9 16.32 4.02 6.56
CA SER A 9 17.25 5.14 6.65
C SER A 9 16.51 6.46 6.90
N PRO A 10 17.15 7.46 7.55
CA PRO A 10 16.52 8.76 7.77
C PRO A 10 16.09 9.46 6.47
N GLY A 11 16.89 9.34 5.40
CA GLY A 11 16.56 9.92 4.08
C GLY A 11 15.31 9.29 3.45
N PHE A 12 15.17 7.97 3.56
CA PHE A 12 13.95 7.27 3.11
C PHE A 12 12.72 7.75 3.92
N LEU A 13 12.84 7.84 5.24
CA LEU A 13 11.74 8.28 6.10
C LEU A 13 11.32 9.72 5.79
N ALA A 14 12.26 10.62 5.53
CA ALA A 14 11.95 12.01 5.16
C ALA A 14 11.04 12.10 3.93
N ILE A 15 11.32 11.30 2.89
CA ILE A 15 10.50 11.24 1.67
C ILE A 15 9.10 10.69 1.98
N VAL A 16 9.02 9.61 2.78
CA VAL A 16 7.74 9.01 3.19
C VAL A 16 6.89 9.99 3.98
N HIS A 17 7.47 10.67 4.98
CA HIS A 17 6.76 11.63 5.80
C HIS A 17 6.25 12.82 4.99
N ASP A 18 7.05 13.31 4.05
CA ASP A 18 6.64 14.38 3.15
C ASP A 18 5.48 13.94 2.23
N ALA A 19 5.54 12.74 1.65
CA ALA A 19 4.46 12.19 0.83
C ALA A 19 3.14 12.02 1.61
N LYS A 20 3.20 11.49 2.85
CA LYS A 20 2.02 11.30 3.73
C LYS A 20 1.25 12.59 4.00
N ARG A 21 1.92 13.75 4.00
CA ARG A 21 1.27 15.06 4.19
C ARG A 21 0.39 15.50 3.01
N ARG A 22 0.55 14.87 1.83
CA ARG A 22 -0.16 15.24 0.59
C ARG A 22 -1.22 14.22 0.18
N ILE A 23 -1.34 13.11 0.91
CA ILE A 23 -2.28 12.04 0.59
C ILE A 23 -3.27 11.83 1.73
N ARG A 24 -4.41 11.23 1.41
CA ARG A 24 -5.33 10.71 2.42
C ARG A 24 -4.90 9.29 2.77
N GLU A 25 -4.54 9.08 4.03
CA GLU A 25 -4.32 7.74 4.57
C GLU A 25 -5.64 7.17 5.09
N VAL A 26 -5.87 5.88 4.87
CA VAL A 26 -6.98 5.12 5.47
C VAL A 26 -6.42 3.90 6.17
N ASN A 27 -7.08 3.45 7.24
CA ASN A 27 -6.78 2.19 7.89
C ASN A 27 -7.63 1.03 7.32
N ILE A 28 -7.31 -0.19 7.75
CA ILE A 28 -7.97 -1.42 7.25
C ILE A 28 -9.48 -1.40 7.54
N GLU A 29 -9.91 -0.91 8.70
CA GLU A 29 -11.32 -0.91 9.08
C GLU A 29 -12.12 0.14 8.29
N GLU A 30 -11.53 1.31 8.01
CA GLU A 30 -12.08 2.29 7.08
C GLU A 30 -12.22 1.72 5.67
N TYR A 31 -11.17 1.08 5.17
CA TYR A 31 -11.18 0.47 3.84
C TYR A 31 -12.27 -0.61 3.72
N LYS A 32 -12.40 -1.51 4.71
CA LYS A 32 -13.49 -2.51 4.74
C LYS A 32 -14.88 -1.88 4.70
N ARG A 33 -15.08 -0.76 5.40
CA ARG A 33 -16.37 -0.03 5.34
C ARG A 33 -16.62 0.55 3.95
N MET A 34 -15.62 1.12 3.30
CA MET A 34 -15.74 1.62 1.91
C MET A 34 -16.09 0.49 0.95
N VAL A 35 -15.47 -0.69 1.10
CA VAL A 35 -15.80 -1.87 0.28
C VAL A 35 -17.24 -2.31 0.50
N ALA A 36 -17.68 -2.42 1.76
CA ALA A 36 -19.05 -2.81 2.10
C ALA A 36 -20.10 -1.80 1.60
N ALA A 37 -19.74 -0.51 1.54
CA ALA A 37 -20.59 0.55 1.01
C ALA A 37 -20.58 0.66 -0.53
N GLY A 38 -19.71 -0.08 -1.23
CA GLY A 38 -19.53 0.06 -2.68
C GLY A 38 -18.81 1.35 -3.10
N GLU A 39 -18.14 2.01 -2.16
CA GLU A 39 -17.43 3.29 -2.34
C GLU A 39 -15.90 3.10 -2.47
N ALA A 40 -15.40 1.88 -2.25
CA ALA A 40 -13.99 1.58 -2.45
C ALA A 40 -13.63 1.71 -3.93
N GLY A 41 -12.59 2.51 -4.22
CA GLY A 41 -11.96 2.53 -5.54
C GLY A 41 -11.14 1.27 -5.81
N GLN A 42 -10.40 1.28 -6.92
CA GLN A 42 -9.49 0.19 -7.26
C GLN A 42 -8.39 0.05 -6.20
N LEU A 43 -8.27 -1.13 -5.61
CA LEU A 43 -7.12 -1.49 -4.78
C LEU A 43 -5.96 -1.88 -5.68
N VAL A 44 -4.84 -1.16 -5.58
CA VAL A 44 -3.61 -1.42 -6.32
C VAL A 44 -2.53 -1.86 -5.34
N ASP A 45 -2.02 -3.07 -5.52
CA ASP A 45 -0.87 -3.57 -4.77
C ASP A 45 0.42 -3.17 -5.50
N VAL A 46 1.24 -2.36 -4.83
CA VAL A 46 2.46 -1.77 -5.39
C VAL A 46 3.74 -2.50 -4.97
N ARG A 47 3.61 -3.62 -4.27
CA ARG A 47 4.74 -4.47 -3.83
C ARG A 47 5.43 -5.15 -5.02
N GLU A 48 6.57 -5.77 -4.75
CA GLU A 48 7.33 -6.52 -5.77
C GLU A 48 6.56 -7.77 -6.25
N ASN A 49 6.87 -8.24 -7.47
CA ASN A 49 6.21 -9.41 -8.08
C ASN A 49 6.15 -10.65 -7.18
N HIS A 50 7.27 -10.99 -6.54
CA HIS A 50 7.34 -12.18 -5.68
C HIS A 50 6.45 -12.05 -4.42
N GLU A 51 6.28 -10.84 -3.88
CA GLU A 51 5.39 -10.60 -2.74
C GLU A 51 3.92 -10.71 -3.13
N TRP A 52 3.59 -10.26 -4.35
CA TRP A 52 2.25 -10.40 -4.93
C TRP A 52 1.90 -11.87 -5.20
N GLU A 53 2.82 -12.61 -5.82
CA GLU A 53 2.66 -14.03 -6.15
C GLU A 53 2.51 -14.90 -4.90
N ALA A 54 3.20 -14.55 -3.80
CA ALA A 54 3.08 -15.26 -2.53
C ALA A 54 1.69 -15.13 -1.90
N ALA A 55 1.13 -13.92 -1.85
CA ALA A 55 -0.24 -13.65 -1.45
C ALA A 55 -0.59 -12.16 -1.66
N HIS A 56 -1.86 -11.90 -1.93
CA HIS A 56 -2.39 -10.54 -2.04
C HIS A 56 -3.85 -10.46 -1.60
N ALA A 57 -4.32 -9.23 -1.37
CA ALA A 57 -5.71 -8.98 -0.99
C ALA A 57 -6.66 -9.31 -2.14
N ALA A 58 -7.80 -9.94 -1.82
CA ALA A 58 -8.82 -10.26 -2.81
C ALA A 58 -9.35 -8.99 -3.49
N GLY A 59 -9.45 -9.02 -4.82
CA GLY A 59 -9.93 -7.89 -5.63
C GLY A 59 -8.88 -6.80 -5.89
N ALA A 60 -7.65 -6.94 -5.39
CA ALA A 60 -6.55 -6.06 -5.78
C ALA A 60 -6.10 -6.34 -7.22
N VAL A 61 -5.51 -5.32 -7.86
CA VAL A 61 -4.69 -5.49 -9.07
C VAL A 61 -3.23 -5.21 -8.75
N HIS A 62 -2.31 -5.88 -9.44
CA HIS A 62 -0.87 -5.68 -9.23
C HIS A 62 -0.30 -4.64 -10.19
N LEU A 63 0.41 -3.67 -9.64
CA LEU A 63 1.21 -2.72 -10.41
C LEU A 63 2.38 -2.26 -9.55
N SER A 64 3.55 -2.89 -9.72
CA SER A 64 4.70 -2.59 -8.87
C SER A 64 5.17 -1.14 -8.99
N LYS A 65 5.65 -0.56 -7.88
CA LYS A 65 6.13 0.82 -7.85
C LYS A 65 7.18 1.13 -8.92
N GLY A 66 8.10 0.21 -9.17
CA GLY A 66 9.14 0.35 -10.20
C GLY A 66 8.64 0.38 -11.64
N ILE A 67 7.36 0.04 -11.89
CA ILE A 67 6.68 0.23 -13.18
C ILE A 67 5.93 1.57 -13.20
N ILE A 68 5.31 1.96 -12.08
CA ILE A 68 4.59 3.25 -11.95
C ILE A 68 5.51 4.45 -12.16
N GLU A 69 6.75 4.35 -11.69
CA GLU A 69 7.72 5.47 -11.71
C GLU A 69 8.57 5.55 -12.99
N ARG A 70 8.23 4.81 -14.03
CA ARG A 70 8.93 4.83 -15.33
C ARG A 70 8.36 5.85 -16.31
#